data_AF-A0A554R3Q1-F1
#
_entry.id   AF-A0A554R3Q1-F1
#
_cell.length_a   1.000
_cell.length_b   1.000
_cell.length_c   1.000
_cell.angle_alpha   90.00
_cell.angle_beta   90.00
_cell.angle_gamma   90.00
#
_symmetry.space_group_name_H-M   'P 1'
#
loop_
_entity.id
_entity.type
_entity.pdbx_description
1 polymer ?
#
loop_
_entity_poly.entity_id
_entity_poly.type
_entity_poly.pdbx_seq_one_letter_code
_entity_poly.pdbx_strand_id
1 'polypeptide(L)'
;MDHSLGTVRAAVEVSTMNNSAMNNTDITLVDNPSHERFELLAGDELVGILGYRDEDEILGYGADAGDVVAYMHTVVKEEYGGQGMAAVLVQFSMDCAREREWSVRPVCSYVQRYLGEHPEYLDLLVED
;
A
#
# COMPACT_ATOMS: atom_id res chain seq x y z
N MET A 1 24.35 23.20 -0.95
CA MET A 1 23.41 22.64 -1.94
C MET A 1 22.51 21.72 -1.15
N ASP A 2 21.36 22.27 -0.80
CA ASP A 2 20.36 21.73 0.11
C ASP A 2 19.70 20.50 -0.55
N HIS A 3 19.97 19.32 0.00
CA HIS A 3 19.21 18.10 -0.32
C HIS A 3 18.35 17.81 0.91
N SER A 4 17.08 17.49 0.67
CA SER A 4 16.06 17.05 1.64
C SER A 4 15.00 18.10 1.96
N LEU A 5 14.17 18.40 0.97
CA LEU A 5 12.74 18.61 1.24
C LEU A 5 12.02 17.30 0.88
N GLY A 6 12.35 16.23 1.62
CA GLY A 6 11.48 15.06 1.64
C GLY A 6 10.21 15.49 2.37
N THR A 7 9.11 15.60 1.65
CA THR A 7 7.78 15.79 2.23
C THR A 7 7.60 14.70 3.29
N VAL A 8 7.62 15.09 4.57
CA VAL A 8 7.27 14.20 5.68
C VAL A 8 5.82 13.80 5.49
N ARG A 9 5.61 12.65 4.84
CA ARG A 9 4.29 12.02 4.65
C ARG A 9 3.71 11.76 6.04
N ALA A 10 2.56 12.36 6.33
CA ALA A 10 1.86 12.10 7.58
C ALA A 10 1.35 10.66 7.57
N ALA A 11 1.68 9.89 8.59
CA ALA A 11 1.10 8.58 8.81
C ALA A 11 -0.43 8.73 8.91
N VAL A 12 -1.17 8.02 8.07
CA VAL A 12 -2.62 7.90 8.18
C VAL A 12 -2.90 6.73 9.12
N GLU A 13 -3.60 7.01 10.22
CA GLU A 13 -3.92 6.02 11.25
C GLU A 13 -5.28 5.35 11.00
N VAL A 14 -5.22 4.02 10.86
CA VAL A 14 -6.13 2.99 11.37
C VAL A 14 -7.57 2.97 10.85
N SER A 15 -7.81 2.06 9.90
CA SER A 15 -9.11 1.42 9.72
C SER A 15 -9.17 0.15 10.57
N THR A 16 -9.73 0.22 11.77
CA THR A 16 -10.03 -0.98 12.56
C THR A 16 -11.19 -1.74 11.93
N MET A 17 -10.92 -2.95 11.44
CA MET A 17 -11.96 -3.86 10.96
C MET A 17 -12.14 -5.03 11.92
N ASN A 18 -13.35 -5.17 12.46
CA ASN A 18 -13.71 -6.30 13.30
C ASN A 18 -14.07 -7.52 12.43
N ASN A 19 -13.09 -8.39 12.17
CA ASN A 19 -13.32 -9.57 11.33
C ASN A 19 -13.87 -10.74 12.16
N SER A 20 -15.17 -11.00 12.01
CA SER A 20 -15.86 -12.10 12.70
C SER A 20 -15.42 -13.51 12.25
N ALA A 21 -14.62 -13.62 11.19
CA ALA A 21 -14.11 -14.90 10.68
C ALA A 21 -12.86 -15.41 11.43
N MET A 22 -12.15 -14.54 12.15
CA MET A 22 -11.00 -14.92 13.00
C MET A 22 -11.23 -14.42 14.41
N ASN A 23 -11.88 -15.25 15.22
CA ASN A 23 -11.74 -15.31 16.67
C ASN A 23 -11.50 -13.95 17.38
N ASN A 24 -12.32 -12.93 17.10
CA ASN A 24 -12.28 -11.61 17.75
C ASN A 24 -10.88 -10.94 17.76
N THR A 25 -10.12 -11.05 16.66
CA THR A 25 -8.84 -10.37 16.50
C THR A 25 -9.05 -9.01 15.83
N ASP A 26 -8.57 -7.95 16.48
CA ASP A 26 -8.58 -6.60 15.93
C ASP A 26 -7.58 -6.48 14.79
N ILE A 27 -8.05 -6.12 13.59
CA ILE A 27 -7.19 -5.87 12.44
C ILE A 27 -7.01 -4.37 12.29
N THR A 28 -5.75 -3.95 12.30
CA THR A 28 -5.32 -2.57 12.17
C THR A 28 -4.44 -2.41 10.93
N LEU A 29 -4.75 -1.40 10.10
CA LEU A 29 -3.99 -1.05 8.90
C LEU A 29 -3.29 0.29 9.11
N VAL A 30 -1.99 0.35 8.83
CA VAL A 30 -1.16 1.53 9.10
C VAL A 30 -0.32 1.87 7.89
N ASP A 31 -0.23 3.15 7.57
CA ASP A 31 0.80 3.68 6.66
C ASP A 31 2.06 4.02 7.47
N ASN A 32 3.19 3.40 7.14
CA ASN A 32 4.48 3.62 7.78
C ASN A 32 5.48 4.22 6.78
N PRO A 33 5.44 5.55 6.55
CA PRO A 33 6.26 6.20 5.54
C PRO A 33 7.75 6.22 5.87
N SER A 34 8.12 6.06 7.15
CA SER A 34 9.52 5.91 7.56
C SER A 34 10.14 4.60 7.08
N HIS A 35 9.31 3.62 6.75
CA HIS A 35 9.70 2.32 6.21
C HIS A 35 9.17 2.07 4.79
N GLU A 36 8.59 3.10 4.15
CA GLU A 36 8.01 3.05 2.81
C GLU A 36 7.05 1.86 2.62
N ARG A 37 6.17 1.60 3.61
CA ARG A 37 5.26 0.46 3.54
C ARG A 37 3.96 0.68 4.28
N PHE A 38 2.92 0.01 3.80
CA PHE A 38 1.70 -0.23 4.55
C PHE A 38 1.85 -1.50 5.37
N GLU A 39 1.30 -1.51 6.58
CA GLU A 39 1.41 -2.57 7.57
C GLU A 39 0.01 -3.05 7.95
N LEU A 40 -0.19 -4.37 7.97
CA LEU A 40 -1.38 -5.03 8.51
C LEU A 40 -0.99 -5.67 9.83
N LEU A 41 -1.62 -5.20 10.90
CA LEU A 41 -1.43 -5.63 12.28
C LEU A 41 -2.65 -6.43 12.75
N ALA A 42 -2.41 -7.53 13.45
CA ALA A 42 -3.42 -8.32 14.14
C ALA A 42 -3.17 -8.18 15.66
N GLY A 43 -3.90 -7.28 16.32
CA GLY A 43 -3.47 -6.74 17.61
C GLY A 43 -2.12 -6.02 17.48
N ASP A 44 -1.10 -6.47 18.21
CA ASP A 44 0.27 -5.93 18.16
C ASP A 44 1.20 -6.69 17.20
N GLU A 45 0.71 -7.74 16.53
CA GLU A 45 1.53 -8.60 15.67
C GLU A 45 1.50 -8.10 14.22
N LEU A 46 2.68 -7.89 13.63
CA LEU A 46 2.80 -7.56 12.20
C LEU A 46 2.56 -8.81 11.38
N VAL A 47 1.47 -8.83 10.62
CA VAL A 47 1.02 -9.99 9.86
C VAL A 47 1.10 -9.80 8.36
N GLY A 48 1.15 -8.56 7.87
CA GLY A 48 1.33 -8.28 6.45
C GLY A 48 1.95 -6.92 6.17
N ILE A 49 2.61 -6.82 5.01
CA ILE A 49 3.18 -5.57 4.52
C ILE A 49 2.93 -5.41 3.02
N LEU A 50 2.78 -4.16 2.59
CA LEU A 50 2.85 -3.75 1.19
C LEU A 50 3.90 -2.65 1.08
N GLY A 51 5.06 -2.99 0.52
CA GLY A 51 6.13 -2.02 0.27
C GLY A 51 5.79 -1.14 -0.93
N TYR A 52 5.96 0.15 -0.77
CA TYR A 52 5.91 1.13 -1.84
C TYR A 52 7.25 1.88 -1.92
N ARG A 53 7.45 2.66 -2.98
CA ARG A 53 8.59 3.56 -3.11
C ARG A 53 8.22 4.72 -4.01
N ASP A 54 8.72 5.90 -3.72
CA ASP A 54 8.59 7.05 -4.61
C ASP A 54 9.36 6.84 -5.91
N GLU A 55 8.72 7.10 -7.05
CA GLU A 55 9.32 6.85 -8.35
C GLU A 55 10.53 7.76 -8.63
N ASP A 56 10.56 8.96 -8.04
CA ASP A 56 11.71 9.87 -8.09
C ASP A 56 12.97 9.20 -7.49
N GLU A 57 12.81 8.29 -6.53
CA GLU A 57 13.90 7.51 -5.94
C GLU A 57 14.24 6.23 -6.73
N ILE A 58 13.46 5.89 -7.76
CA ILE A 58 13.71 4.78 -8.67
C ILE A 58 14.37 5.33 -9.95
N LEU A 59 15.69 5.48 -9.89
CA LEU A 59 16.55 5.81 -11.04
C LEU A 59 16.16 4.98 -12.29
N GLY A 60 15.51 5.61 -13.26
CA GLY A 60 15.26 5.02 -14.58
C GLY A 60 13.82 5.10 -15.10
N TYR A 61 12.85 5.54 -14.28
CA TYR A 61 11.50 5.80 -14.74
C TYR A 61 11.25 7.30 -14.79
N GLY A 62 11.14 7.85 -16.00
CA GLY A 62 10.86 9.26 -16.21
C GLY A 62 9.36 9.51 -16.15
N ALA A 63 8.83 9.80 -14.97
CA ALA A 63 7.50 10.37 -14.83
C ALA A 63 7.57 11.89 -14.69
N ASP A 64 6.67 12.60 -15.37
CA ASP A 64 6.42 14.02 -15.14
C ASP A 64 6.00 14.26 -13.67
N ALA A 65 6.39 15.42 -13.14
CA ALA A 65 6.30 15.76 -11.72
C ALA A 65 4.91 15.52 -11.10
N GLY A 66 4.80 14.42 -10.34
CA GLY A 66 3.69 14.06 -9.45
C GLY A 66 4.17 13.06 -8.41
N ASP A 67 3.40 12.87 -7.32
CA ASP A 67 3.64 11.83 -6.31
C ASP A 67 3.32 10.44 -6.91
N VAL A 68 4.19 9.93 -7.78
CA VAL A 68 4.10 8.58 -8.31
C VAL A 68 4.72 7.61 -7.32
N VAL A 69 3.95 6.61 -6.89
CA VAL A 69 4.41 5.54 -6.00
C VAL A 69 4.37 4.19 -6.69
N ALA A 70 5.48 3.46 -6.63
CA ALA A 70 5.58 2.10 -7.13
C ALA A 70 5.28 1.09 -6.02
N TYR A 71 4.24 0.27 -6.20
CA TYR A 71 3.90 -0.80 -5.27
C TYR A 71 4.68 -2.06 -5.61
N MET A 72 5.66 -2.38 -4.76
CA MET A 72 6.73 -3.32 -5.06
C MET A 72 6.39 -4.75 -4.68
N HIS A 73 6.02 -4.96 -3.42
CA HIS A 73 5.88 -6.31 -2.88
C HIS A 73 4.85 -6.34 -1.76
N THR A 74 3.92 -7.29 -1.86
CA THR A 74 2.93 -7.60 -0.83
C THR A 74 3.28 -8.95 -0.20
N VAL A 75 3.43 -8.98 1.12
CA VAL A 75 3.69 -10.20 1.90
C VAL A 75 2.68 -10.27 3.02
N VAL A 76 2.09 -11.44 3.21
CA VAL A 76 1.29 -11.76 4.40
C VAL A 76 1.83 -13.06 4.98
N LYS A 77 1.95 -13.14 6.31
CA LYS A 77 2.34 -14.37 7.01
C LYS A 77 1.45 -15.52 6.57
N GLU A 78 2.05 -16.69 6.31
CA GLU A 78 1.35 -17.85 5.76
C GLU A 78 0.16 -18.30 6.61
N GLU A 79 0.28 -18.18 7.95
CA GLU A 79 -0.78 -18.49 8.91
C GLU A 79 -2.03 -17.59 8.76
N TYR A 80 -1.90 -16.42 8.13
CA TYR A 80 -2.97 -15.49 7.75
C TYR A 80 -3.27 -15.50 6.24
N GLY A 81 -2.60 -16.39 5.49
CA GLY A 81 -2.78 -16.57 4.06
C GLY A 81 -4.14 -17.18 3.70
N GLY A 82 -4.64 -16.87 2.51
CA GLY A 82 -5.91 -17.43 2.01
C GLY A 82 -7.18 -16.86 2.64
N GLN A 83 -7.06 -15.86 3.51
CA GLN A 83 -8.19 -15.23 4.22
C GLN A 83 -8.54 -13.83 3.68
N GLY A 84 -7.99 -13.45 2.52
CA GLY A 84 -8.23 -12.14 1.90
C GLY A 84 -7.45 -10.97 2.53
N MET A 85 -6.55 -11.22 3.49
CA MET A 85 -5.77 -10.16 4.16
C MET A 85 -4.90 -9.35 3.19
N ALA A 86 -4.30 -10.02 2.21
CA ALA A 86 -3.52 -9.33 1.18
C ALA A 86 -4.41 -8.40 0.33
N ALA A 87 -5.64 -8.81 0.02
CA ALA A 87 -6.58 -7.99 -0.72
C ALA A 87 -7.02 -6.76 0.10
N VAL A 88 -7.29 -6.95 1.39
CA VAL A 88 -7.60 -5.86 2.33
C VAL A 88 -6.45 -4.84 2.41
N LEU A 89 -5.21 -5.32 2.50
CA LEU A 89 -4.04 -4.45 2.53
C LEU A 89 -3.85 -3.68 1.22
N VAL A 90 -4.02 -4.34 0.08
CA VAL A 90 -3.95 -3.69 -1.24
C VAL A 90 -5.08 -2.65 -1.37
N GLN A 91 -6.31 -3.00 -1.01
CA GLN A 91 -7.43 -2.08 -1.05
C GLN A 91 -7.15 -0.82 -0.25
N PHE A 92 -6.69 -0.97 1.00
CA PHE A 92 -6.32 0.15 1.86
C PHE A 92 -5.22 1.01 1.25
N SER A 93 -4.19 0.40 0.67
CA SER A 93 -3.12 1.16 0.00
C SER A 93 -3.65 1.98 -1.18
N MET A 94 -4.52 1.41 -2.02
CA MET A 94 -5.10 2.11 -3.17
C MET A 94 -6.05 3.24 -2.73
N ASP A 95 -6.80 3.05 -1.64
CA ASP A 95 -7.65 4.08 -1.07
C ASP A 95 -6.80 5.25 -0.55
N CYS A 96 -5.74 4.97 0.20
CA CYS A 96 -4.74 5.96 0.62
C CYS A 96 -4.11 6.68 -0.58
N ALA A 97 -3.77 5.97 -1.66
CA ALA A 97 -3.27 6.59 -2.88
C ALA A 97 -4.29 7.57 -3.47
N ARG A 98 -5.58 7.20 -3.50
CA ARG A 98 -6.66 8.08 -3.97
C ARG A 98 -6.82 9.32 -3.09
N GLU A 99 -6.85 9.15 -1.77
CA GLU A 99 -6.99 10.26 -0.82
C GLU A 99 -5.82 11.24 -0.88
N ARG A 100 -4.63 10.74 -1.21
CA ARG A 100 -3.39 11.52 -1.34
C ARG A 100 -3.11 11.99 -2.76
N GLU A 101 -4.03 11.72 -3.70
CA GLU A 101 -3.90 12.07 -5.12
C GLU A 101 -2.62 11.48 -5.76
N TRP A 102 -2.19 10.31 -5.28
CA TRP A 102 -1.03 9.59 -5.80
C TRP A 102 -1.37 8.82 -7.05
N SER A 103 -0.43 8.80 -7.98
CA SER A 103 -0.45 7.85 -9.09
C SER A 103 0.31 6.58 -8.70
N VAL A 104 -0.24 5.42 -9.03
CA VAL A 104 0.30 4.13 -8.61
C VAL A 104 0.89 3.38 -9.80
N ARG A 105 2.14 2.93 -9.66
CA ARG A 105 2.73 1.94 -10.55
C ARG A 105 2.69 0.55 -9.89
N PRO A 106 1.88 -0.40 -10.40
CA PRO A 106 1.74 -1.71 -9.79
C PRO A 106 2.85 -2.65 -10.27
N VAL A 107 4.00 -2.66 -9.57
CA VAL A 107 5.13 -3.57 -9.88
C VAL A 107 4.85 -4.99 -9.36
N CYS A 108 4.18 -5.10 -8.21
CA CYS A 108 3.80 -6.36 -7.61
C CYS A 108 2.74 -7.08 -8.46
N SER A 109 3.01 -8.33 -8.85
CA SER A 109 2.06 -9.16 -9.62
C SER A 109 0.74 -9.41 -8.89
N TYR A 110 0.75 -9.43 -7.55
CA TYR A 110 -0.46 -9.53 -6.75
C TYR A 110 -1.35 -8.29 -6.89
N VAL A 111 -0.75 -7.10 -6.83
CA VAL A 111 -1.47 -5.82 -7.04
C VAL A 111 -2.05 -5.76 -8.46
N GLN A 112 -1.28 -6.15 -9.47
CA GLN A 112 -1.78 -6.23 -10.86
C GLN A 112 -2.98 -7.17 -10.98
N ARG A 113 -2.93 -8.34 -10.34
CA ARG A 113 -4.05 -9.28 -10.31
C ARG A 113 -5.27 -8.64 -9.63
N TYR A 114 -5.08 -8.03 -8.47
CA TYR A 114 -6.14 -7.35 -7.71
C TYR A 114 -6.83 -6.28 -8.56
N LEU A 115 -6.06 -5.46 -9.29
CA LEU A 115 -6.58 -4.42 -10.19
C LEU A 115 -7.45 -4.98 -11.33
N GLY A 116 -7.17 -6.20 -11.79
CA GLY A 116 -8.02 -6.88 -12.78
C GLY A 116 -9.41 -7.24 -12.23
N GLU A 117 -9.53 -7.44 -10.92
CA GLU A 117 -10.80 -7.70 -10.22
C GLU A 117 -11.47 -6.39 -9.74
N HIS A 118 -10.69 -5.30 -9.62
CA HIS A 118 -11.08 -4.00 -9.09
C HIS A 118 -10.78 -2.84 -10.07
N PRO A 119 -11.56 -2.72 -11.16
CA PRO A 119 -11.33 -1.72 -12.19
C PRO A 119 -11.54 -0.27 -11.71
N GLU A 120 -12.18 -0.06 -10.56
CA GLU A 120 -12.41 1.27 -9.96
C GLU A 120 -11.11 2.03 -9.62
N TYR A 121 -9.99 1.32 -9.48
CA TYR A 121 -8.68 1.91 -9.17
C TYR A 121 -7.80 2.12 -10.40
N LEU A 122 -8.25 1.75 -11.61
CA LEU A 122 -7.45 1.89 -12.83
C LEU A 122 -7.13 3.35 -13.18
N ASP A 123 -7.98 4.28 -12.75
CA ASP A 123 -7.79 5.73 -12.89
C ASP A 123 -6.57 6.26 -12.10
N LEU A 124 -6.14 5.53 -11.06
CA LEU A 124 -4.95 5.89 -10.27
C LEU A 124 -3.66 5.43 -10.93
N LEU A 125 -3.71 4.62 -11.99
CA LEU A 125 -2.50 4.05 -12.56
C LEU A 125 -1.80 5.06 -13.45
N VAL A 126 -0.48 5.12 -13.34
CA VAL A 126 0.32 5.83 -14.35
C VAL A 126 0.18 5.13 -15.71
N GLU A 127 -0.08 5.92 -16.74
CA GLU A 127 -0.02 5.46 -18.14
C GLU A 127 1.45 5.13 -18.49
N ASP A 128 1.67 4.10 -19.32
CA ASP A 128 3.00 3.69 -19.82
C ASP A 128 3.53 4.63 -20.91
#